data_AF-A0A263BRV0-F1
#
_entry.id   AF-A0A263BRV0-F1
#
_cell.length_a   1.000
_cell.length_b   1.000
_cell.length_c   1.000
_cell.angle_alpha   90.00
_cell.angle_beta   90.00
_cell.angle_gamma   90.00
#
_symmetry.space_group_name_H-M   'P 1'
#
loop_
_entity.id
_entity.type
_entity.pdbx_description
1 polymer ?
#
loop_
_entity_poly.entity_id
_entity_poly.type
_entity_poly.pdbx_seq_one_letter_code
_entity_poly.pdbx_strand_id
1 'polypeptide(L)'
;MSKNASVVDLLGDHFINSLAKNISRRRALVIFLGAFLVSLFILFYTNFKIFFLYWISVYVCIQLFNIKVSFNRKRDLKKSGINEIDRMDGIAFEQYLSHLFKRKGYKVRITSSQGDFGADLLLEKEDERICVQAKRYSKQVGIKAVQEVIGSLAHYSADIGWVVTNSTYTRPAIQLAKANGIKLVGRNELIRLIIETNHIGENGVSDANGRGDETTIRELMCDDCGAKMVLRQGKRGKFFGCSSFPGCRNTVSI
;
A
#
# COMPACT_ATOMS: atom_id res chain seq x y z
N MET A 1 35.76 -104.21 -1.34
CA MET A 1 36.56 -103.92 -0.13
C MET A 1 36.17 -102.56 0.41
N SER A 2 35.78 -102.54 1.70
CA SER A 2 35.86 -101.44 2.68
C SER A 2 35.42 -100.02 2.26
N LYS A 3 34.14 -99.72 2.50
CA LYS A 3 33.72 -98.36 2.88
C LYS A 3 34.08 -98.15 4.36
N ASN A 4 35.26 -97.60 4.63
CA ASN A 4 35.61 -97.08 5.95
C ASN A 4 36.11 -95.65 5.76
N ALA A 5 35.17 -94.71 5.56
CA ALA A 5 35.47 -93.31 5.81
C ALA A 5 35.77 -93.20 7.31
N SER A 6 36.94 -92.68 7.67
CA SER A 6 37.30 -92.56 9.08
C SER A 6 36.37 -91.53 9.73
N VAL A 7 35.99 -91.77 10.99
CA VAL A 7 35.18 -90.81 11.78
C VAL A 7 35.84 -89.42 11.81
N VAL A 8 37.16 -89.35 11.63
CA VAL A 8 37.94 -88.11 11.54
C VAL A 8 37.61 -87.30 10.27
N ASP A 9 37.42 -87.97 9.12
CA ASP A 9 37.09 -87.30 7.85
C ASP A 9 35.66 -86.74 7.87
N LEU A 10 34.70 -87.48 8.43
CA LEU A 10 33.31 -87.05 8.61
C LEU A 10 33.18 -85.86 9.58
N LEU A 11 33.98 -85.84 10.64
CA LEU A 11 34.02 -84.72 11.59
C LEU A 11 34.68 -83.48 10.99
N GLY A 12 35.71 -83.66 10.15
CA GLY A 12 36.37 -82.59 9.41
C GLY A 12 35.43 -81.87 8.44
N ASP A 13 34.71 -82.63 7.61
CA ASP A 13 33.76 -82.06 6.64
C ASP A 13 32.59 -81.34 7.32
N HIS A 14 32.08 -81.87 8.44
CA HIS A 14 31.02 -81.21 9.21
C HIS A 14 31.50 -79.88 9.83
N PHE A 15 32.74 -79.84 10.34
CA PHE A 15 33.33 -78.63 10.91
C PHE A 15 33.60 -77.56 9.86
N ILE A 16 34.19 -77.94 8.72
CA ILE A 16 34.45 -77.01 7.59
C ILE A 16 33.15 -76.46 7.01
N ASN A 17 32.13 -77.29 6.82
CA ASN A 17 30.82 -76.83 6.35
C ASN A 17 30.14 -75.90 7.37
N SER A 18 30.29 -76.17 8.67
CA SER A 18 29.77 -75.30 9.73
C SER A 18 30.47 -73.94 9.76
N LEU A 19 31.81 -73.91 9.63
CA LEU A 19 32.60 -72.67 9.53
C LEU A 19 32.26 -71.87 8.26
N ALA A 20 32.18 -72.53 7.11
CA ALA A 20 31.82 -71.90 5.84
C ALA A 20 30.42 -71.25 5.89
N LYS A 21 29.45 -71.95 6.50
CA LYS A 21 28.09 -71.44 6.71
C LYS A 21 28.05 -70.25 7.66
N ASN A 22 28.89 -70.23 8.69
CA ASN A 22 28.98 -69.12 9.65
C ASN A 22 29.64 -67.86 9.03
N ILE A 23 30.67 -68.03 8.22
CA ILE A 23 31.30 -66.94 7.44
C ILE A 23 30.33 -66.37 6.40
N SER A 24 29.61 -67.23 5.68
CA SER A 24 28.58 -66.83 4.71
C SER A 24 27.47 -66.01 5.38
N ARG A 25 26.97 -66.44 6.55
CA ARG A 25 25.98 -65.71 7.34
C ARG A 25 26.47 -64.34 7.82
N ARG A 26 27.73 -64.24 8.29
CA ARG A 26 28.32 -62.96 8.70
C ARG A 26 28.48 -61.99 7.52
N ARG A 27 28.91 -62.48 6.35
CA ARG A 27 28.97 -61.67 5.12
C ARG A 27 27.59 -61.19 4.69
N ALA A 28 26.59 -62.08 4.69
CA ALA A 28 25.22 -61.70 4.41
C ALA A 28 24.72 -60.62 5.37
N LEU A 29 24.97 -60.78 6.67
CA LEU A 29 24.55 -59.80 7.70
C LEU A 29 25.19 -58.43 7.49
N VAL A 30 26.50 -58.36 7.17
CA VAL A 30 27.19 -57.09 6.87
C VAL A 30 26.60 -56.42 5.62
N ILE A 31 26.28 -57.19 4.59
CA ILE A 31 25.65 -56.66 3.36
C ILE A 31 24.24 -56.12 3.67
N PHE A 32 23.43 -56.87 4.43
CA PHE A 32 22.09 -56.43 4.83
C PHE A 32 22.14 -55.17 5.70
N LEU A 33 23.06 -55.11 6.67
CA LEU A 33 23.25 -53.94 7.52
C LEU A 33 23.70 -52.73 6.70
N GLY A 34 24.62 -52.92 5.75
CA GLY A 34 25.04 -51.88 4.81
C GLY A 34 23.90 -51.36 3.95
N ALA A 35 23.10 -52.24 3.35
CA ALA A 35 21.94 -51.86 2.54
C ALA A 35 20.87 -51.11 3.37
N PHE A 36 20.66 -51.52 4.62
CA PHE A 36 19.75 -50.85 5.55
C PHE A 36 20.21 -49.43 5.90
N LEU A 37 21.49 -49.24 6.23
CA LEU A 37 22.06 -47.93 6.54
C LEU A 37 22.02 -46.98 5.32
N VAL A 38 22.29 -47.51 4.11
CA VAL A 38 22.16 -46.75 2.86
C VAL A 38 20.70 -46.33 2.63
N SER A 39 19.73 -47.22 2.86
CA SER A 39 18.31 -46.89 2.75
C SER A 39 17.88 -45.80 3.74
N LEU A 40 18.31 -45.88 4.99
CA LEU A 40 18.04 -44.84 6.00
C LEU A 40 18.66 -43.49 5.62
N PHE A 41 19.89 -43.49 5.10
CA PHE A 41 20.55 -42.26 4.64
C PHE A 41 19.78 -41.62 3.47
N ILE A 42 19.32 -42.43 2.51
CA ILE A 42 18.50 -41.94 1.39
C ILE A 42 17.20 -41.32 1.92
N LEU A 43 16.49 -42.00 2.82
CA LEU A 43 15.24 -41.49 3.43
C LEU A 43 15.47 -40.20 4.21
N PHE A 44 16.53 -40.12 5.01
CA PHE A 44 16.86 -38.90 5.75
C PHE A 44 17.17 -37.73 4.81
N TYR A 45 17.99 -37.99 3.78
CA TYR A 45 18.41 -36.97 2.82
C TYR A 45 17.27 -36.49 1.92
N THR A 46 16.34 -37.37 1.52
CA THR A 46 15.14 -36.98 0.76
C THR A 46 14.21 -36.13 1.63
N ASN A 47 13.98 -36.49 2.89
CA ASN A 47 13.19 -35.68 3.82
C ASN A 47 13.82 -34.31 4.08
N PHE A 48 15.14 -34.26 4.25
CA PHE A 48 15.87 -33.00 4.40
C PHE A 48 15.74 -32.09 3.16
N LYS A 49 15.82 -32.67 1.95
CA LYS A 49 15.58 -31.95 0.69
C LYS A 49 14.15 -31.42 0.58
N ILE A 50 13.15 -32.23 0.93
CA ILE A 50 11.74 -31.82 0.89
C ILE A 50 11.50 -30.64 1.84
N PHE A 51 12.04 -30.70 3.07
CA PHE A 51 11.97 -29.59 4.03
C PHE A 51 12.63 -28.33 3.47
N PHE A 52 13.82 -28.44 2.89
CA PHE A 52 14.53 -27.31 2.29
C PHE A 52 13.76 -26.68 1.12
N LEU A 53 13.19 -27.50 0.22
CA LEU A 53 12.36 -27.03 -0.89
C LEU A 53 11.07 -26.34 -0.41
N TYR A 54 10.44 -26.87 0.64
CA TYR A 54 9.28 -26.23 1.26
C TYR A 54 9.61 -24.83 1.76
N TRP A 55 10.70 -24.67 2.52
CA TRP A 55 11.12 -23.35 3.01
C TRP A 55 11.52 -22.38 1.90
N ILE A 56 12.17 -22.87 0.84
CA ILE A 56 12.41 -22.06 -0.37
C ILE A 56 11.07 -21.59 -0.96
N SER A 57 10.08 -22.49 -1.10
CA SER A 57 8.78 -22.12 -1.64
C SER A 57 8.07 -21.07 -0.78
N VAL A 58 8.09 -21.22 0.55
CA VAL A 58 7.53 -20.24 1.50
C VAL A 58 8.23 -18.90 1.38
N TYR A 59 9.56 -18.89 1.34
CA TYR A 59 10.34 -17.67 1.15
C TYR A 59 10.00 -16.98 -0.18
N VAL A 60 9.93 -17.74 -1.27
CA VAL A 60 9.54 -17.21 -2.59
C VAL A 60 8.12 -16.63 -2.55
N CYS A 61 7.17 -17.31 -1.92
CA CYS A 61 5.80 -16.80 -1.75
C CYS A 61 5.76 -15.48 -0.98
N ILE A 62 6.53 -15.35 0.10
CA ILE A 62 6.66 -14.10 0.88
C ILE A 62 7.23 -12.99 -0.01
N GLN A 63 8.26 -13.29 -0.81
CA GLN A 63 8.83 -12.30 -1.73
C GLN A 63 7.83 -11.88 -2.81
N LEU A 64 7.11 -12.81 -3.42
CA LEU A 64 6.06 -12.51 -4.40
C LEU A 64 4.93 -11.67 -3.79
N PHE A 65 4.54 -11.95 -2.55
CA PHE A 65 3.57 -11.14 -1.81
C PHE A 65 4.07 -9.71 -1.61
N ASN A 66 5.30 -9.53 -1.14
CA ASN A 66 5.91 -8.20 -0.98
C ASN A 66 6.03 -7.44 -2.31
N ILE A 67 6.37 -8.14 -3.40
CA ILE A 67 6.41 -7.58 -4.75
C ILE A 67 5.01 -7.12 -5.19
N LYS A 68 3.98 -7.96 -5.00
CA LYS A 68 2.59 -7.63 -5.32
C LYS A 68 2.10 -6.41 -4.53
N VAL A 69 2.37 -6.37 -3.23
CA VAL A 69 2.04 -5.21 -2.37
C VAL A 69 2.75 -3.94 -2.85
N SER A 70 4.04 -4.03 -3.17
CA SER A 70 4.83 -2.90 -3.70
C SER A 70 4.28 -2.39 -5.04
N PHE A 71 3.87 -3.30 -5.93
CA PHE A 71 3.29 -2.96 -7.22
C PHE A 71 1.94 -2.26 -7.08
N ASN A 72 1.06 -2.79 -6.22
CA ASN A 72 -0.23 -2.17 -5.92
C ASN A 72 -0.03 -0.74 -5.38
N ARG A 73 0.92 -0.53 -4.47
CA ARG A 73 1.22 0.81 -3.94
C ARG A 73 1.68 1.79 -5.03
N LYS A 74 2.53 1.35 -5.97
CA LYS A 74 2.95 2.18 -7.12
C LYS A 74 1.80 2.52 -8.05
N ARG A 75 0.87 1.59 -8.26
CA ARG A 75 -0.33 1.81 -9.07
C ARG A 75 -1.25 2.84 -8.41
N ASP A 76 -1.49 2.70 -7.11
CA ASP A 76 -2.37 3.60 -6.35
C ASP A 76 -1.81 5.03 -6.33
N LEU A 77 -0.50 5.18 -6.11
CA LEU A 77 0.19 6.47 -6.21
C LEU A 77 0.04 7.15 -7.59
N LYS A 78 0.14 6.38 -8.67
CA LYS A 78 -0.03 6.90 -10.04
C LYS A 78 -1.47 7.34 -10.31
N LYS A 79 -2.44 6.56 -9.84
CA LYS A 79 -3.88 6.83 -10.03
C LYS A 79 -4.38 8.02 -9.22
N SER A 80 -3.76 8.29 -8.07
CA SER A 80 -4.26 9.32 -7.15
C SER A 80 -3.79 10.75 -7.46
N GLY A 81 -2.87 10.97 -8.41
CA GLY A 81 -2.37 12.33 -8.68
C GLY A 81 -1.61 12.97 -7.51
N ILE A 82 -1.18 12.19 -6.51
CA ILE A 82 -0.54 12.74 -5.28
C ILE A 82 0.74 13.54 -5.56
N ASN A 83 1.39 13.29 -6.71
CA ASN A 83 2.54 14.04 -7.15
C ASN A 83 2.19 15.48 -7.56
N GLU A 84 0.96 15.74 -8.02
CA GLU A 84 0.48 17.11 -8.24
C GLU A 84 0.30 17.85 -6.92
N ILE A 85 -0.19 17.15 -5.89
CA ILE A 85 -0.31 17.67 -4.52
C ILE A 85 1.05 17.99 -3.90
N ASP A 86 2.08 17.21 -4.20
CA ASP A 86 3.42 17.51 -3.71
C ASP A 86 4.02 18.79 -4.33
N ARG A 87 3.47 19.26 -5.46
CA ARG A 87 3.94 20.43 -6.22
C ARG A 87 3.11 21.70 -5.97
N MET A 88 1.89 21.58 -5.47
CA MET A 88 1.03 22.74 -5.19
C MET A 88 1.45 23.45 -3.90
N ASP A 89 1.06 24.71 -3.75
CA ASP A 89 1.29 25.46 -2.52
C ASP A 89 0.27 25.10 -1.41
N GLY A 90 0.34 25.79 -0.27
CA GLY A 90 -0.57 25.50 0.86
C GLY A 90 -2.03 25.86 0.55
N ILE A 91 -2.25 27.01 -0.09
CA ILE A 91 -3.59 27.53 -0.40
C ILE A 91 -4.27 26.64 -1.45
N ALA A 92 -3.54 26.26 -2.50
CA ALA A 92 -4.01 25.32 -3.50
C ALA A 92 -4.33 23.95 -2.88
N PHE A 93 -3.59 23.51 -1.86
CA PHE A 93 -3.89 22.29 -1.14
C PHE A 93 -5.18 22.37 -0.32
N GLU A 94 -5.43 23.48 0.37
CA GLU A 94 -6.70 23.73 1.07
C GLU A 94 -7.88 23.74 0.09
N GLN A 95 -7.73 24.42 -1.04
CA GLN A 95 -8.74 24.41 -2.10
C GLN A 95 -8.97 23.01 -2.67
N TYR A 96 -7.90 22.23 -2.88
CA TYR A 96 -8.01 20.86 -3.33
C TYR A 96 -8.81 20.00 -2.35
N LEU A 97 -8.48 20.07 -1.06
CA LEU A 97 -9.21 19.35 -0.01
C LEU A 97 -10.68 19.78 0.06
N SER A 98 -10.97 21.07 -0.13
CA SER A 98 -12.34 21.57 -0.19
C SER A 98 -13.14 20.89 -1.29
N HIS A 99 -12.59 20.79 -2.51
CA HIS A 99 -13.26 20.07 -3.61
C HIS A 99 -13.38 18.57 -3.36
N LEU A 100 -12.34 17.94 -2.80
CA LEU A 100 -12.32 16.52 -2.47
C LEU A 100 -13.43 16.18 -1.46
N PHE A 101 -13.54 16.93 -0.36
CA PHE A 101 -14.56 16.69 0.66
C PHE A 101 -15.96 17.04 0.18
N LYS A 102 -16.14 18.07 -0.65
CA LYS A 102 -17.42 18.33 -1.32
C LYS A 102 -17.90 17.13 -2.13
N ARG A 103 -17.01 16.51 -2.93
CA ARG A 103 -17.34 15.29 -3.70
C ARG A 103 -17.64 14.08 -2.83
N LYS A 104 -17.08 14.00 -1.62
CA LYS A 104 -17.42 13.00 -0.60
C LYS A 104 -18.73 13.29 0.15
N GLY A 105 -19.44 14.36 -0.23
CA GLY A 105 -20.75 14.73 0.32
C GLY A 105 -20.71 15.62 1.55
N TYR A 106 -19.58 16.26 1.87
CA TYR A 106 -19.49 17.23 2.95
C TYR A 106 -19.89 18.63 2.45
N LYS A 107 -20.58 19.40 3.28
CA LYS A 107 -20.59 20.86 3.13
C LYS A 107 -19.24 21.38 3.63
N VAL A 108 -18.60 22.26 2.88
CA VAL A 108 -17.24 22.73 3.20
C VAL A 108 -17.14 24.24 3.15
N ARG A 109 -16.58 24.82 4.21
CA ARG A 109 -16.21 26.24 4.30
C ARG A 109 -14.71 26.36 4.55
N ILE A 110 -14.03 27.19 3.76
CA ILE A 110 -12.63 27.56 3.99
C ILE A 110 -12.62 28.73 4.98
N THR A 111 -11.74 28.68 5.98
CA THR A 111 -11.51 29.78 6.92
C THR A 111 -10.54 30.79 6.31
N SER A 112 -10.70 32.06 6.65
CA SER A 112 -9.83 33.12 6.13
C SER A 112 -8.53 33.15 6.90
N SER A 113 -7.39 33.18 6.18
CA SER A 113 -6.00 33.16 6.66
C SER A 113 -5.56 34.31 7.60
N GLN A 114 -6.47 35.18 8.04
CA GLN A 114 -6.24 36.17 9.09
C GLN A 114 -7.20 35.92 10.25
N GLY A 115 -6.65 35.48 11.40
CA GLY A 115 -7.40 35.34 12.65
C GLY A 115 -8.07 33.99 12.87
N ASP A 116 -7.69 32.98 12.09
CA ASP A 116 -8.16 31.62 12.18
C ASP A 116 -7.66 30.99 13.50
N PHE A 117 -8.57 30.38 14.25
CA PHE A 117 -8.25 29.72 15.52
C PHE A 117 -7.59 28.34 15.31
N GLY A 118 -6.82 28.16 14.22
CA GLY A 118 -6.08 26.93 13.92
C GLY A 118 -6.84 25.86 13.14
N ALA A 119 -7.81 26.25 12.31
CA ALA A 119 -8.44 25.37 11.31
C ALA A 119 -8.46 26.09 9.97
N ASP A 120 -8.21 25.35 8.87
CA ASP A 120 -8.21 25.85 7.49
C ASP A 120 -9.53 25.50 6.75
N LEU A 121 -10.19 24.40 7.16
CA LEU A 121 -11.51 24.02 6.65
C LEU A 121 -12.46 23.64 7.79
N LEU A 122 -13.73 23.94 7.59
CA LEU A 122 -14.85 23.46 8.39
C LEU A 122 -15.72 22.56 7.50
N LEU A 123 -15.88 21.30 7.91
CA LEU A 123 -16.74 20.33 7.23
C LEU A 123 -18.01 20.10 8.06
N GLU A 124 -19.13 19.85 7.38
CA GLU A 124 -20.39 19.45 7.99
C GLU A 124 -21.02 18.30 7.19
N LYS A 125 -21.45 17.24 7.88
CA LYS A 125 -22.21 16.13 7.30
C LYS A 125 -23.09 15.46 8.36
N GLU A 126 -24.38 15.30 8.06
CA GLU A 126 -25.35 14.52 8.87
C GLU A 126 -25.42 14.89 10.38
N ASP A 127 -24.97 16.10 10.76
CA ASP A 127 -24.86 16.65 12.13
C ASP A 127 -23.46 16.59 12.78
N GLU A 128 -22.44 16.03 12.12
CA GLU A 128 -21.04 16.16 12.58
C GLU A 128 -20.39 17.44 12.02
N ARG A 129 -19.83 18.26 12.91
CA ARG A 129 -18.96 19.39 12.55
C ARG A 129 -17.50 19.05 12.77
N ILE A 130 -16.70 19.26 11.74
CA ILE A 130 -15.30 18.85 11.72
C ILE A 130 -14.42 20.05 11.42
N CYS A 131 -13.49 20.36 12.32
CA CYS A 131 -12.40 21.29 12.05
C CYS A 131 -11.23 20.56 11.40
N VAL A 132 -10.71 21.11 10.31
CA VAL A 132 -9.60 20.51 9.56
C VAL A 132 -8.43 21.48 9.52
N GLN A 133 -7.26 21.04 9.98
CA GLN A 133 -5.98 21.69 9.72
C GLN A 133 -5.28 20.96 8.56
N ALA A 134 -5.12 21.64 7.43
CA ALA A 134 -4.39 21.19 6.26
C ALA A 134 -2.92 21.65 6.31
N LYS A 135 -1.98 20.71 6.15
CA LYS A 135 -0.54 21.01 6.08
C LYS A 135 0.08 20.34 4.87
N ARG A 136 0.34 21.09 3.80
CA ARG A 136 1.13 20.63 2.64
C ARG A 136 2.63 20.79 2.89
N TYR A 137 3.31 19.73 3.32
CA TYR A 137 4.66 19.77 3.89
C TYR A 137 5.59 18.77 3.18
N SER A 138 6.88 19.12 3.08
CA SER A 138 7.92 18.19 2.60
C SER A 138 8.51 17.31 3.71
N LYS A 139 8.39 17.74 4.97
CA LYS A 139 8.83 17.02 6.17
C LYS A 139 7.64 16.42 6.91
N GLN A 140 7.91 15.64 7.96
CA GLN A 140 6.86 15.15 8.84
C GLN A 140 6.17 16.28 9.59
N VAL A 141 4.87 16.16 9.79
CA VAL A 141 4.05 17.11 10.56
C VAL A 141 4.27 16.87 12.05
N GLY A 142 4.60 17.94 12.78
CA GLY A 142 4.84 17.93 14.23
C GLY A 142 3.60 18.26 15.06
N ILE A 143 3.79 18.39 16.39
CA ILE A 143 2.70 18.60 17.36
C ILE A 143 1.90 19.88 17.12
N LYS A 144 2.52 20.92 16.54
CA LYS A 144 1.89 22.24 16.35
C LYS A 144 0.58 22.15 15.58
N ALA A 145 0.54 21.38 14.49
CA ALA A 145 -0.68 21.23 13.69
C ALA A 145 -1.83 20.56 14.47
N VAL A 146 -1.49 19.65 15.39
CA VAL A 146 -2.48 19.00 16.26
C VAL A 146 -2.97 19.97 17.33
N GLN A 147 -2.07 20.76 17.92
CA GLN A 147 -2.43 21.79 18.90
C GLN A 147 -3.32 22.89 18.31
N GLU A 148 -3.02 23.33 17.08
CA GLU A 148 -3.83 24.30 16.32
C GLU A 148 -5.26 23.78 16.16
N VAL A 149 -5.43 22.54 15.68
CA VAL A 149 -6.78 21.99 15.47
C VAL A 149 -7.51 21.78 16.79
N ILE A 150 -6.82 21.36 17.86
CA ILE A 150 -7.42 21.26 19.21
C ILE A 150 -7.96 22.61 19.68
N GLY A 151 -7.18 23.68 19.50
CA GLY A 151 -7.60 25.05 19.84
C GLY A 151 -8.83 25.52 19.05
N SER A 152 -9.00 25.02 17.82
CA SER A 152 -10.11 25.39 16.94
C SER A 152 -11.46 24.79 17.35
N LEU A 153 -11.48 23.62 18.01
CA LEU A 153 -12.71 22.85 18.25
C LEU A 153 -13.75 23.63 19.06
N ALA A 154 -13.33 24.20 20.19
CA ALA A 154 -14.22 24.98 21.05
C ALA A 154 -14.71 26.25 20.33
N HIS A 155 -13.83 26.90 19.56
CA HIS A 155 -14.17 28.13 18.87
C HIS A 155 -15.24 27.93 17.80
N TYR A 156 -15.12 26.86 17.01
CA TYR A 156 -16.07 26.56 15.94
C TYR A 156 -17.23 25.65 16.36
N SER A 157 -17.30 25.27 17.64
CA SER A 157 -18.29 24.30 18.16
C SER A 157 -18.29 23.02 17.31
N ALA A 158 -17.09 22.49 17.05
CA ALA A 158 -16.87 21.28 16.27
C ALA A 158 -16.71 20.06 17.18
N ASP A 159 -17.25 18.93 16.73
CA ASP A 159 -17.25 17.66 17.47
C ASP A 159 -15.92 16.93 17.33
N ILE A 160 -15.28 17.07 16.16
CA ILE A 160 -14.09 16.30 15.78
C ILE A 160 -13.06 17.20 15.09
N GLY A 161 -11.78 16.99 15.40
CA GLY A 161 -10.66 17.66 14.72
C GLY A 161 -9.88 16.72 13.83
N TRP A 162 -9.54 17.16 12.62
CA TRP A 162 -8.74 16.40 11.65
C TRP A 162 -7.47 17.19 11.30
N VAL A 163 -6.35 16.51 11.19
CA VAL A 163 -5.15 17.07 10.54
C VAL A 163 -4.92 16.32 9.25
N VAL A 164 -4.84 17.02 8.12
CA VAL A 164 -4.69 16.42 6.79
C VAL A 164 -3.36 16.87 6.17
N THR A 165 -2.57 15.93 5.63
CA THR A 165 -1.27 16.23 5.02
C THR A 165 -0.92 15.29 3.87
N ASN A 166 -0.12 15.77 2.92
CA ASN A 166 0.53 14.95 1.88
C ASN A 166 1.73 14.15 2.42
N SER A 167 2.11 14.34 3.67
CA SER A 167 3.28 13.77 4.33
C SER A 167 2.90 12.75 5.42
N THR A 168 3.79 12.50 6.37
CA THR A 168 3.57 11.66 7.56
C THR A 168 3.67 12.49 8.84
N TYR A 169 3.38 11.90 9.99
CA TYR A 169 3.41 12.57 11.29
C TYR A 169 4.57 12.08 12.14
N THR A 170 5.07 12.95 13.03
CA THR A 170 6.03 12.54 14.06
C THR A 170 5.33 11.69 15.13
N ARG A 171 6.09 10.84 15.85
CA ARG A 171 5.54 10.03 16.95
C ARG A 171 4.84 10.88 18.03
N PRO A 172 5.39 12.03 18.48
CA PRO A 172 4.69 12.90 19.43
C PRO A 172 3.37 13.47 18.90
N ALA A 173 3.30 13.82 17.61
CA ALA A 173 2.06 14.30 17.00
C ALA A 173 0.99 13.20 16.99
N ILE A 174 1.36 11.96 16.68
CA ILE A 174 0.45 10.80 16.73
C ILE A 174 -0.07 10.56 18.16
N GLN A 175 0.82 10.61 19.16
CA GLN A 175 0.44 10.43 20.56
C GLN A 175 -0.53 11.52 21.03
N LEU A 176 -0.23 12.78 20.73
CA LEU A 176 -1.08 13.92 21.09
C LEU A 176 -2.45 13.83 20.40
N ALA A 177 -2.46 13.46 19.11
CA ALA A 177 -3.69 13.30 18.36
C ALA A 177 -4.58 12.20 18.96
N LYS A 178 -3.99 11.03 19.27
CA LYS A 178 -4.70 9.92 19.91
C LYS A 178 -5.28 10.32 21.27
N ALA A 179 -4.52 11.05 22.07
CA ALA A 179 -4.96 11.49 23.40
C ALA A 179 -6.14 12.47 23.36
N ASN A 180 -6.30 13.21 22.26
CA ASN A 180 -7.34 14.23 22.10
C ASN A 180 -8.41 13.85 21.06
N GLY A 181 -8.46 12.60 20.61
CA GLY A 181 -9.44 12.15 19.60
C GLY A 181 -9.29 12.80 18.23
N ILE A 182 -8.12 13.35 17.90
CA ILE A 182 -7.87 14.01 16.62
C ILE A 182 -7.56 12.96 15.54
N LYS A 183 -8.29 13.03 14.43
CA LYS A 183 -8.07 12.15 13.28
C LYS A 183 -6.87 12.64 12.46
N LEU A 184 -5.95 11.73 12.16
CA LEU A 184 -4.81 12.01 11.30
C LEU A 184 -5.03 11.39 9.92
N VAL A 185 -5.04 12.23 8.88
CA VAL A 185 -5.13 11.83 7.47
C VAL A 185 -3.79 12.12 6.81
N GLY A 186 -2.89 11.15 6.86
CA GLY A 186 -1.57 11.24 6.25
C GLY A 186 -1.59 10.89 4.77
N ARG A 187 -0.39 10.77 4.19
CA ARG A 187 -0.22 10.51 2.76
C ARG A 187 -1.02 9.31 2.25
N ASN A 188 -0.95 8.18 2.95
CA ASN A 188 -1.59 6.95 2.48
C ASN A 188 -3.11 7.04 2.58
N GLU A 189 -3.61 7.64 3.65
CA GLU A 189 -5.03 7.87 3.89
C GLU A 189 -5.58 8.86 2.86
N LEU A 190 -4.84 9.93 2.58
CA LEU A 190 -5.17 10.91 1.54
C LEU A 190 -5.22 10.26 0.16
N ILE A 191 -4.23 9.44 -0.21
CA ILE A 191 -4.24 8.67 -1.47
C ILE A 191 -5.52 7.83 -1.59
N ARG A 192 -5.89 7.11 -0.52
CA ARG A 192 -7.12 6.29 -0.51
C ARG A 192 -8.36 7.16 -0.69
N LEU A 193 -8.46 8.27 0.03
CA LEU A 193 -9.58 9.22 -0.11
C LEU A 193 -9.70 9.73 -1.54
N ILE A 194 -8.58 10.04 -2.21
CA ILE A 194 -8.58 10.52 -3.59
C ILE A 194 -9.07 9.43 -4.55
N ILE A 195 -8.51 8.21 -4.44
CA ILE A 195 -8.90 7.09 -5.31
C ILE A 195 -10.39 6.76 -5.14
N GLU A 196 -10.87 6.67 -3.90
CA GLU A 196 -12.28 6.44 -3.60
C GLU A 196 -13.18 7.53 -4.22
N THR A 197 -12.76 8.79 -4.14
CA THR A 197 -13.54 9.91 -4.68
C THR A 197 -13.56 9.93 -6.20
N ASN A 198 -12.47 9.49 -6.85
CA ASN A 198 -12.43 9.33 -8.30
C ASN A 198 -13.43 8.25 -8.77
N HIS A 199 -13.57 7.15 -8.02
CA HIS A 199 -14.54 6.10 -8.34
C HIS A 199 -16.01 6.49 -8.07
N ILE A 200 -16.28 7.39 -7.13
CA ILE A 200 -17.63 7.98 -6.95
C ILE A 200 -18.05 8.73 -8.23
N GLY A 201 -17.10 9.39 -8.92
CA GLY A 201 -17.36 10.05 -10.19
C GLY A 201 -17.63 9.10 -11.37
N GLU A 202 -17.19 7.85 -11.30
CA GLU A 202 -17.39 6.83 -12.34
C GLU A 202 -18.66 5.98 -12.10
N ASN A 203 -18.97 5.65 -10.84
CA ASN A 203 -20.11 4.80 -10.48
C ASN A 203 -21.39 5.59 -10.13
N GLY A 204 -21.34 6.92 -10.04
CA GLY A 204 -22.46 7.80 -9.74
C GLY A 204 -23.22 8.33 -10.97
N VAL A 205 -22.95 7.81 -12.16
CA VAL A 205 -23.64 8.20 -13.41
C VAL A 205 -24.40 7.00 -13.95
N SER A 206 -25.58 6.75 -13.38
CA SER A 206 -26.63 5.96 -14.02
C SER A 206 -27.90 6.79 -14.05
N ASP A 207 -27.86 7.90 -14.79
CA ASP A 207 -29.08 8.49 -15.31
C ASP A 207 -28.89 8.79 -16.80
N ALA A 208 -29.83 8.24 -17.56
CA ALA A 208 -29.81 8.12 -18.99
C ALA A 208 -30.02 9.49 -19.66
N ASN A 209 -28.93 10.14 -20.08
CA ASN A 209 -28.88 10.83 -21.36
C ASN A 209 -27.47 11.36 -21.68
N GLY A 210 -26.90 10.86 -22.78
CA GLY A 210 -26.14 11.69 -23.71
C GLY A 210 -24.66 11.96 -23.43
N ARG A 211 -23.80 11.24 -24.17
CA ARG A 211 -22.54 11.68 -24.82
C ARG A 211 -21.37 12.21 -23.96
N GLY A 212 -20.26 11.45 -24.01
CA GLY A 212 -18.86 11.91 -23.85
C GLY A 212 -18.30 11.81 -22.43
N ASP A 213 -17.08 11.38 -22.15
CA ASP A 213 -15.89 11.30 -23.00
C ASP A 213 -14.77 10.57 -22.22
N GLU A 214 -14.02 9.72 -22.91
CA GLU A 214 -12.85 9.04 -22.39
C GLU A 214 -11.62 9.86 -22.79
N THR A 215 -10.80 10.22 -21.80
CA THR A 215 -9.44 10.78 -21.89
C THR A 215 -9.27 12.30 -21.80
N THR A 216 -8.18 12.67 -21.11
CA THR A 216 -7.38 13.89 -21.26
C THR A 216 -7.69 14.98 -20.26
N ILE A 217 -6.64 15.69 -19.83
CA ILE A 217 -6.65 17.06 -19.31
C ILE A 217 -7.91 17.79 -19.81
N ARG A 218 -8.99 17.81 -19.02
CA ARG A 218 -10.26 18.33 -19.54
C ARG A 218 -10.18 19.84 -19.52
N GLU A 219 -9.92 20.35 -20.73
CA GLU A 219 -10.19 21.68 -21.26
C GLU A 219 -11.03 22.50 -20.29
N LEU A 220 -10.36 23.36 -19.52
CA LEU A 220 -11.04 24.41 -18.77
C LEU A 220 -11.84 25.19 -19.83
N MET A 221 -13.17 25.16 -19.72
CA MET A 221 -14.04 25.94 -20.60
C MET A 221 -14.23 27.32 -20.00
N CYS A 222 -14.37 28.33 -20.84
CA CYS A 222 -14.61 29.69 -20.40
C CYS A 222 -16.05 29.81 -19.88
N ASP A 223 -16.23 30.17 -18.62
CA ASP A 223 -17.55 30.31 -18.00
C ASP A 223 -18.42 31.41 -18.65
N ASP A 224 -17.79 32.35 -19.36
CA ASP A 224 -18.49 33.49 -19.98
C ASP A 224 -19.03 33.18 -21.39
N CYS A 225 -18.41 32.27 -22.14
CA CYS A 225 -18.78 32.02 -23.54
C CYS A 225 -18.71 30.56 -23.99
N GLY A 226 -18.32 29.64 -23.09
CA GLY A 226 -18.18 28.22 -23.37
C GLY A 226 -17.00 27.82 -24.27
N ALA A 227 -16.21 28.78 -24.74
CA ALA A 227 -15.04 28.49 -25.58
C ALA A 227 -13.86 27.96 -24.75
N LYS A 228 -12.93 27.25 -25.39
CA LYS A 228 -11.80 26.61 -24.70
C LYS A 228 -10.87 27.65 -24.05
N MET A 229 -10.39 27.38 -22.84
CA MET A 229 -9.36 28.18 -22.20
C MET A 229 -7.97 27.69 -22.61
N VAL A 230 -7.08 28.62 -22.96
CA VAL A 230 -5.72 28.34 -23.44
C VAL A 230 -4.70 28.90 -22.45
N LEU A 231 -3.67 28.13 -22.12
CA LEU A 231 -2.55 28.58 -21.28
C LEU A 231 -1.75 29.68 -22.01
N ARG A 232 -1.67 30.86 -21.41
CA ARG A 232 -0.94 32.04 -21.92
C ARG A 232 0.06 32.54 -20.88
N GLN A 233 1.05 33.30 -21.34
CA GLN A 233 2.07 33.91 -20.47
C GLN A 233 1.92 35.43 -20.49
N GLY A 234 1.71 36.04 -19.32
CA GLY A 234 1.60 37.48 -19.15
C GLY A 234 2.71 38.05 -18.27
N LYS A 235 2.73 39.38 -18.13
CA LYS A 235 3.72 40.10 -17.31
C LYS A 235 3.72 39.66 -15.83
N ARG A 236 2.61 39.11 -15.33
CA ARG A 236 2.42 38.67 -13.93
C ARG A 236 2.51 37.15 -13.74
N GLY A 237 2.85 36.39 -14.79
CA GLY A 237 2.91 34.93 -14.74
C GLY A 237 2.03 34.25 -15.78
N LYS A 238 1.89 32.92 -15.65
CA LYS A 238 1.04 32.11 -16.52
C LYS A 238 -0.42 32.25 -16.10
N PHE A 239 -1.33 32.28 -17.06
CA PHE A 239 -2.77 32.33 -16.82
C PHE A 239 -3.49 31.61 -17.96
N PHE A 240 -4.69 31.13 -17.71
CA PHE A 240 -5.58 30.64 -18.76
C PHE A 240 -6.37 31.83 -19.35
N GLY A 241 -6.38 31.99 -20.67
CA GLY A 241 -7.19 32.99 -21.37
C GLY A 241 -8.09 32.35 -22.43
N CYS A 242 -9.30 32.88 -22.60
CA CYS A 242 -10.27 32.38 -23.57
C CYS A 242 -9.70 32.31 -25.00
N SER A 243 -9.98 31.22 -25.72
CA SER A 243 -9.57 31.04 -27.12
C SER A 243 -10.23 32.05 -28.07
N SER A 244 -11.44 32.52 -27.73
CA SER A 244 -12.22 33.45 -28.56
C SER A 244 -11.80 34.93 -28.40
N PHE A 245 -10.66 35.20 -27.79
CA PHE A 245 -10.09 36.56 -27.76
C PHE A 245 -9.81 37.07 -29.18
N PRO A 246 -10.18 38.32 -29.56
CA PRO A 246 -10.61 39.42 -28.68
C PRO A 246 -12.12 39.49 -28.37
N GLY A 247 -12.95 38.60 -28.92
CA GLY A 247 -14.40 38.57 -28.73
C GLY A 247 -14.86 38.13 -27.34
N CYS A 248 -14.03 37.41 -26.58
CA CYS A 248 -14.21 37.14 -25.16
C CYS A 248 -12.90 37.37 -24.41
N ARG A 249 -12.94 38.12 -23.30
CA ARG A 249 -11.76 38.56 -22.54
C ARG A 249 -11.61 37.87 -21.18
N ASN A 250 -12.38 36.81 -20.94
CA ASN A 250 -12.29 36.07 -19.68
C ASN A 250 -10.89 35.44 -19.50
N THR A 251 -10.39 35.49 -18.28
CA THR A 251 -9.09 34.94 -17.90
C THR A 251 -9.18 34.34 -16.50
N VAL A 252 -8.51 33.20 -16.31
CA VAL A 252 -8.37 32.53 -15.02
C VAL A 252 -6.88 32.48 -14.69
N SER A 253 -6.50 33.08 -13.57
CA SER A 253 -5.11 33.00 -13.07
C SER A 253 -4.77 31.57 -12.65
N ILE A 254 -3.52 31.17 -12.88
CA ILE A 254 -2.94 29.90 -12.42
C ILE A 254 -2.11 30.14 -11.17
#